data_AF-A0A3D2U481-F1
#
_entry.id   AF-A0A3D2U481-F1
#
_cell.length_a   1.000
_cell.length_b   1.000
_cell.length_c   1.000
_cell.angle_alpha   90.00
_cell.angle_beta   90.00
_cell.angle_gamma   90.00
#
_symmetry.space_group_name_H-M   'P 1'
#
loop_
_entity.id
_entity.type
_entity.pdbx_description
1 polymer ?
#
loop_
_entity_poly.entity_id
_entity_poly.type
_entity_poly.pdbx_seq_one_letter_code
_entity_poly.pdbx_strand_id
1 'polypeptide(L)'
;PDGGWRLPGWLHLGTWLVLLTAIVLVVFAPHPDNPTWINLANRGGVVAATVLACLSRTRRMAWCLLTAIGLGMLFSGTSGWSLVGLVPAWLLASDPGWILPGRHRGEPGDATVTTWLFYDGNCGLCHRCVRLALAEDRHANPIRFAPLGGTAFRETIDAAGRDQLPDSIIVVTPDGQILSRSSAAIEIGRLLGGWWRLAVTLARPIPRPLTDLGYRFLASVRYRLFGRRSESCPLLPPALRERFDLRHDE
;
A
#
# COMPACT_ATOMS: atom_id res chain seq x y z
N PRO A 1 -14.72 -13.73 -0.91
CA PRO A 1 -15.98 -13.03 -1.25
C PRO A 1 -16.00 -11.57 -0.81
N ASP A 2 -15.27 -11.17 0.23
CA ASP A 2 -14.91 -9.76 0.41
C ASP A 2 -13.43 -9.61 0.10
N GLY A 3 -13.12 -8.98 -1.03
CA GLY A 3 -11.78 -8.82 -1.58
C GLY A 3 -10.85 -7.93 -0.76
N GLY A 4 -10.96 -7.86 0.57
CA GLY A 4 -10.05 -7.09 1.40
C GLY A 4 -8.65 -7.68 1.35
N TRP A 5 -7.69 -6.96 0.78
CA TRP A 5 -6.29 -7.30 0.93
C TRP A 5 -5.91 -7.14 2.41
N ARG A 6 -5.34 -8.19 3.00
CA ARG A 6 -4.80 -8.15 4.37
C ARG A 6 -3.34 -8.60 4.34
N LEU A 7 -2.48 -7.88 5.05
CA LEU A 7 -1.11 -8.31 5.34
C LEU A 7 -1.14 -9.73 5.94
N PRO A 8 -0.08 -10.55 5.72
CA PRO A 8 0.06 -11.83 6.43
C PRO A 8 -0.18 -11.64 7.92
N GLY A 9 -0.98 -12.50 8.54
CA GLY A 9 -1.45 -12.29 9.92
C GLY A 9 -0.32 -12.06 10.92
N TRP A 10 0.79 -12.79 10.80
CA TRP A 10 1.98 -12.62 11.64
C TRP A 10 2.65 -11.25 11.47
N LEU A 11 2.70 -10.73 10.24
CA LEU A 11 3.31 -9.42 9.94
C LEU A 11 2.41 -8.28 10.42
N HIS A 12 1.10 -8.42 10.22
CA HIS A 12 0.11 -7.46 10.72
C HIS A 12 0.11 -7.41 12.26
N LEU A 13 0.08 -8.55 12.93
CA LEU A 13 0.13 -8.64 14.39
C LEU A 13 1.48 -8.14 14.94
N GLY A 14 2.59 -8.49 14.30
CA GLY A 14 3.92 -8.02 14.67
C GLY A 14 4.06 -6.50 14.55
N THR A 15 3.43 -5.89 13.53
CA THR A 15 3.41 -4.43 13.38
C THR A 15 2.63 -3.75 14.50
N TRP A 16 1.46 -4.29 14.87
CA TRP A 16 0.68 -3.79 16.00
C TRP A 16 1.45 -3.88 17.32
N LEU A 17 2.17 -4.99 17.53
CA LEU A 17 3.03 -5.15 18.71
C LEU A 17 4.12 -4.07 18.76
N VAL A 18 4.86 -3.89 17.68
CA VAL A 18 5.93 -2.86 17.59
C VAL A 18 5.38 -1.46 17.82
N LEU A 19 4.24 -1.12 17.19
CA LEU A 19 3.61 0.19 17.31
C LEU A 19 3.18 0.48 18.75
N LEU A 20 2.49 -0.47 19.39
CA LEU A 20 2.02 -0.30 20.77
C LEU A 20 3.18 -0.22 21.75
N THR A 21 4.18 -1.11 21.64
CA THR A 21 5.35 -1.10 22.51
C THR A 21 6.12 0.22 22.38
N ALA A 22 6.36 0.69 21.17
CA ALA A 22 7.11 1.93 20.97
C ALA A 22 6.35 3.17 21.46
N ILE A 23 5.04 3.23 21.24
CA ILE A 23 4.22 4.34 21.74
C ILE A 23 4.16 4.33 23.28
N VAL A 24 4.06 3.16 23.92
CA VAL A 24 4.18 3.05 25.39
C VAL A 24 5.51 3.61 25.86
N LEU A 25 6.63 3.22 25.24
CA LEU A 25 7.96 3.69 25.63
C LEU A 25 8.09 5.22 25.50
N VAL A 26 7.59 5.80 24.40
CA VAL A 26 7.62 7.26 24.17
C VAL A 26 6.74 8.01 25.17
N VAL A 27 5.55 7.50 25.47
CA VAL A 27 4.57 8.16 26.34
C VAL A 27 4.91 8.05 27.83
N PHE A 28 5.60 6.99 28.22
CA PHE A 28 6.06 6.80 29.59
C PHE A 28 7.49 7.29 29.84
N ALA A 29 8.19 7.78 28.81
CA ALA A 29 9.45 8.48 28.99
C ALA A 29 9.27 9.72 29.89
N PRO A 30 10.17 9.95 30.86
CA PRO A 30 10.08 11.11 31.74
C PRO A 30 10.35 12.39 30.95
N HIS A 31 9.31 13.21 30.77
CA HIS A 31 9.41 14.55 30.18
C HIS A 31 9.16 15.60 31.28
N PRO A 32 10.23 16.22 31.82
CA PRO A 32 10.12 17.13 32.97
C PRO A 32 9.36 18.44 32.65
N ASP A 33 9.26 18.82 31.38
CA ASP A 33 8.71 20.12 30.96
C ASP A 33 7.23 20.07 30.53
N ASN A 34 6.59 18.90 30.51
CA ASN A 34 5.20 18.75 30.07
C ASN A 34 4.20 18.89 31.23
N PRO A 35 3.10 19.62 31.06
CA PRO A 35 2.07 19.73 32.08
C PRO A 35 1.45 18.35 32.38
N THR A 36 1.16 18.10 33.67
CA THR A 36 0.74 16.80 34.21
C THR A 36 -0.50 16.22 33.53
N TRP A 37 -1.44 17.05 33.08
CA TRP A 37 -2.65 16.61 32.40
C TRP A 37 -2.38 16.07 30.98
N ILE A 38 -1.38 16.59 30.26
CA ILE A 38 -0.97 16.08 28.92
C ILE A 38 -0.37 14.68 29.08
N ASN A 39 0.50 14.50 30.08
CA ASN A 39 1.08 13.19 30.39
C ASN A 39 0.01 12.17 30.79
N LEU A 40 -0.99 12.57 31.58
CA LEU A 40 -2.11 11.70 31.96
C LEU A 40 -2.99 11.32 30.76
N ALA A 41 -3.32 12.29 29.91
CA ALA A 41 -4.13 12.08 28.71
C ALA A 41 -3.42 11.15 27.71
N ASN A 42 -2.13 11.35 27.45
CA ASN A 42 -1.35 10.49 26.57
C ASN A 42 -1.25 9.06 27.14
N ARG A 43 -0.91 8.89 28.42
CA ARG A 43 -0.79 7.57 29.06
C ARG A 43 -2.12 6.81 29.06
N GLY A 44 -3.22 7.48 29.43
CA GLY A 44 -4.56 6.90 29.41
C GLY A 44 -5.00 6.51 28.00
N GLY A 45 -4.70 7.36 27.01
CA GLY A 45 -4.98 7.11 25.60
C GLY A 45 -4.26 5.88 25.04
N VAL A 46 -2.99 5.65 25.43
CA VAL A 46 -2.23 4.46 25.00
C VAL A 46 -2.78 3.18 25.59
N VAL A 47 -3.13 3.19 26.88
CA VAL A 47 -3.75 2.03 27.55
C VAL A 47 -5.07 1.69 26.85
N ALA A 48 -5.91 2.70 26.59
CA ALA A 48 -7.16 2.50 25.86
C ALA A 48 -6.94 1.98 24.44
N ALA A 49 -5.97 2.52 23.69
CA ALA A 49 -5.64 2.05 22.35
C ALA A 49 -5.13 0.60 22.34
N THR A 50 -4.34 0.21 23.33
CA THR A 50 -3.83 -1.16 23.50
C THR A 50 -4.99 -2.15 23.70
N VAL A 51 -5.93 -1.81 24.60
CA VAL A 51 -7.13 -2.64 24.84
C VAL A 51 -8.00 -2.73 23.58
N LEU A 52 -8.22 -1.61 22.88
CA LEU A 52 -8.99 -1.56 21.63
C LEU A 52 -8.31 -2.31 20.48
N ALA A 53 -6.98 -2.44 20.48
CA ALA A 53 -6.24 -3.15 19.43
C ALA A 53 -6.35 -4.68 19.54
N CYS A 54 -6.61 -5.21 20.74
CA CYS A 54 -6.80 -6.64 20.99
C CYS A 54 -8.04 -7.21 20.26
N LEU A 55 -9.06 -6.38 20.06
CA LEU A 55 -10.30 -6.77 19.37
C LEU A 55 -10.26 -6.27 17.92
N SER A 56 -10.35 -7.19 16.96
CA SER A 56 -10.28 -6.87 15.52
C SER A 56 -11.31 -5.83 15.07
N ARG A 57 -12.49 -5.82 15.70
CA ARG A 57 -13.59 -4.89 15.42
C ARG A 57 -13.31 -3.44 15.85
N THR A 58 -12.49 -3.24 16.88
CA THR A 58 -12.18 -1.91 17.45
C THR A 58 -10.81 -1.38 17.06
N ARG A 59 -10.03 -2.13 16.26
CA ARG A 59 -8.72 -1.69 15.76
C ARG A 59 -8.77 -0.36 15.00
N ARG A 60 -9.88 -0.04 14.31
CA ARG A 60 -10.09 1.28 13.71
C ARG A 60 -10.06 2.40 14.74
N MET A 61 -10.73 2.20 15.88
CA MET A 61 -10.76 3.17 16.97
C MET A 61 -9.40 3.28 17.65
N ALA A 62 -8.73 2.15 17.87
CA ALA A 62 -7.36 2.13 18.39
C ALA A 62 -6.42 2.94 17.48
N TRP A 63 -6.50 2.72 16.17
CA TRP A 63 -5.68 3.40 15.18
C TRP A 63 -5.93 4.91 15.17
N CYS A 64 -7.20 5.35 15.15
CA CYS A 64 -7.54 6.77 15.24
C CYS A 64 -7.02 7.42 16.54
N LEU A 65 -7.12 6.69 17.66
CA LEU A 65 -6.66 7.18 18.97
C LEU A 65 -5.13 7.33 19.00
N LEU A 66 -4.37 6.36 18.47
CA LEU A 66 -2.92 6.45 18.35
C LEU A 66 -2.49 7.59 17.43
N THR A 67 -3.22 7.85 16.34
CA THR A 67 -2.99 9.00 15.47
C THR A 67 -3.17 10.33 16.21
N ALA A 68 -4.25 10.46 16.99
CA ALA A 68 -4.53 11.66 17.77
C ALA A 68 -3.45 11.91 18.84
N ILE A 69 -2.99 10.84 19.51
CA ILE A 69 -1.90 10.91 20.49
C ILE A 69 -0.59 11.34 19.81
N GLY A 70 -0.23 10.72 18.69
CA GLY A 70 0.98 11.08 17.94
C GLY A 70 0.97 12.53 17.45
N LEU A 71 -0.16 13.01 16.94
CA LEU A 71 -0.34 14.43 16.56
C LEU A 71 -0.23 15.34 17.79
N GLY A 72 -0.90 15.02 18.89
CA GLY A 72 -0.84 15.80 20.13
C GLY A 72 0.60 15.95 20.65
N MET A 73 1.39 14.87 20.58
CA MET A 73 2.81 14.89 20.97
C MET A 73 3.69 15.70 20.02
N LEU A 74 3.42 15.66 18.72
CA LEU A 74 4.12 16.50 17.73
C LEU A 74 3.85 17.99 17.98
N PHE A 75 2.61 18.37 18.31
CA PHE A 75 2.24 19.76 18.58
C PHE A 75 2.71 20.25 19.96
N SER A 76 2.90 19.36 20.93
CA SER A 76 3.39 19.71 22.26
C SER A 76 4.91 19.92 22.33
N GLY A 77 5.63 19.88 21.20
CA GLY A 77 7.08 20.11 21.15
C GLY A 77 7.92 18.97 21.73
N THR A 78 7.31 17.82 22.07
CA THR A 78 8.09 16.63 22.45
C THR A 78 8.89 16.13 21.26
N SER A 79 10.14 15.72 21.50
CA SER A 79 11.15 15.50 20.46
C SER A 79 10.64 14.61 19.31
N GLY A 80 10.26 15.23 18.19
CA GLY A 80 9.48 14.59 17.12
C GLY A 80 10.19 13.43 16.39
N TRP A 81 11.51 13.28 16.56
CA TRP A 81 12.30 12.24 15.90
C TRP A 81 11.87 10.81 16.29
N SER A 82 11.45 10.58 17.53
CA SER A 82 11.00 9.26 18.00
C SER A 82 9.67 8.85 17.36
N LEU A 83 8.81 9.81 17.01
CA LEU A 83 7.52 9.56 16.37
C LEU A 83 7.64 9.34 14.85
N VAL A 84 8.59 10.03 14.19
CA VAL A 84 8.84 9.84 12.75
C VAL A 84 9.24 8.39 12.44
N GLY A 85 10.05 7.78 13.30
CA GLY A 85 10.46 6.37 13.16
C GLY A 85 9.29 5.36 13.24
N LEU A 86 8.15 5.77 13.80
CA LEU A 86 6.96 4.92 13.96
C LEU A 86 5.95 5.06 12.83
N VAL A 87 6.13 6.03 11.93
CA VAL A 87 5.25 6.23 10.77
C VAL A 87 5.10 4.96 9.93
N PRO A 88 6.16 4.19 9.61
CA PRO A 88 6.01 2.94 8.86
C PRO A 88 5.16 1.90 9.60
N ALA A 89 5.34 1.74 10.91
CA ALA A 89 4.56 0.82 11.73
C ALA A 89 3.10 1.27 11.86
N TRP A 90 2.86 2.58 12.01
CA TRP A 90 1.54 3.17 12.08
C TRP A 90 0.76 3.00 10.75
N LEU A 91 1.44 3.17 9.62
CA LEU A 91 0.87 2.92 8.29
C LEU A 91 0.54 1.44 8.09
N LEU A 92 1.46 0.54 8.43
CA LEU A 92 1.26 -0.91 8.27
C LEU A 92 0.23 -1.50 9.26
N ALA A 93 -0.02 -0.82 10.39
CA ALA A 93 -1.07 -1.19 11.34
C ALA A 93 -2.48 -0.77 10.89
N SER A 94 -2.59 0.10 9.88
CA SER A 94 -3.88 0.51 9.31
C SER A 94 -4.50 -0.61 8.46
N ASP A 95 -5.82 -0.81 8.58
CA ASP A 95 -6.57 -1.64 7.64
C ASP A 95 -7.13 -0.72 6.53
N PRO A 96 -6.79 -0.97 5.25
CA PRO A 96 -7.32 -0.21 4.12
C PRO A 96 -8.86 -0.14 4.10
N GLY A 97 -9.53 -1.17 4.61
CA GLY A 97 -10.99 -1.26 4.69
C GLY A 97 -11.64 -0.27 5.66
N TRP A 98 -10.88 0.47 6.48
CA TRP A 98 -11.43 1.48 7.40
C TRP A 98 -11.72 2.83 6.76
N ILE A 99 -11.09 3.15 5.62
CA ILE A 99 -11.42 4.37 4.87
C ILE A 99 -12.59 4.09 3.93
N LEU A 100 -13.62 4.93 4.03
CA LEU A 100 -14.72 4.94 3.09
C LEU A 100 -14.17 5.18 1.67
N PRO A 101 -14.63 4.44 0.66
CA PRO A 101 -14.17 4.62 -0.70
C PRO A 101 -14.26 6.08 -1.12
N GLY A 102 -13.19 6.59 -1.75
CA GLY A 102 -13.24 7.87 -2.44
C GLY A 102 -14.35 7.81 -3.49
N ARG A 103 -15.42 8.56 -3.28
CA ARG A 103 -16.56 8.60 -4.20
C ARG A 103 -16.16 9.46 -5.41
N HIS A 104 -15.62 8.87 -6.46
CA HIS A 104 -15.45 9.56 -7.73
C HIS A 104 -16.71 9.34 -8.59
N ARG A 105 -17.49 10.41 -8.76
CA ARG A 105 -18.39 10.61 -9.91
C ARG A 105 -17.50 10.88 -11.12
N GLY A 106 -17.15 9.85 -11.87
CA GLY A 106 -16.83 9.99 -13.28
C GLY A 106 -17.95 9.31 -14.03
N GLU A 107 -18.58 9.99 -14.98
CA GLU A 107 -19.32 9.30 -16.04
C GLU A 107 -18.37 8.29 -16.70
N PRO A 108 -18.85 7.11 -17.15
CA PRO A 108 -18.00 6.12 -17.80
C PRO A 108 -17.23 6.80 -18.94
N GLY A 109 -15.93 7.02 -18.72
CA GLY A 109 -15.07 7.70 -19.67
C GLY A 109 -14.82 6.79 -20.85
N ASP A 110 -14.64 7.41 -22.01
CA ASP A 110 -14.27 6.76 -23.27
C ASP A 110 -13.24 5.63 -23.07
N ALA A 111 -13.52 4.46 -23.64
CA ALA A 111 -12.72 3.23 -23.46
C ALA A 111 -11.27 3.37 -23.95
N THR A 112 -10.97 4.47 -24.65
CA THR A 112 -9.65 4.84 -25.18
C THR A 112 -8.66 5.31 -24.11
N VAL A 113 -9.13 5.79 -22.94
CA VAL A 113 -8.27 6.36 -21.87
C VAL A 113 -8.09 5.34 -20.74
N THR A 114 -7.35 4.26 -21.02
CA THR A 114 -7.17 3.14 -20.09
C THR A 114 -5.79 3.15 -19.43
N THR A 115 -5.75 2.97 -18.11
CA THR A 115 -4.50 2.67 -17.40
C THR A 115 -4.25 1.16 -17.39
N TRP A 116 -3.06 0.75 -17.84
CA TRP A 116 -2.64 -0.64 -17.82
C TRP A 116 -1.65 -0.91 -16.70
N LEU A 117 -1.83 -2.02 -16.00
CA LEU A 117 -0.86 -2.58 -15.07
C LEU A 117 -0.41 -3.95 -15.56
N PHE A 118 0.84 -4.01 -16.02
CA PHE A 118 1.47 -5.24 -16.45
C PHE A 118 2.25 -5.89 -15.31
N TYR A 119 2.21 -7.22 -15.22
CA TYR A 119 2.80 -7.97 -14.12
C TYR A 119 3.48 -9.27 -14.56
N ASP A 120 4.52 -9.67 -13.82
CA ASP A 120 5.16 -10.99 -13.96
C ASP A 120 4.28 -12.08 -13.33
N GLY A 121 3.81 -13.02 -14.18
CA GLY A 121 2.96 -14.13 -13.79
C GLY A 121 3.61 -15.16 -12.84
N ASN A 122 4.95 -15.26 -12.83
CA ASN A 122 5.70 -16.19 -11.98
C ASN A 122 6.10 -15.56 -10.63
N CYS A 123 5.86 -14.26 -10.44
CA CYS A 123 6.25 -13.53 -9.24
C CYS A 123 5.13 -13.45 -8.20
N GLY A 124 5.33 -14.08 -7.03
CA GLY A 124 4.38 -14.04 -5.91
C GLY A 124 4.13 -12.63 -5.36
N LEU A 125 5.13 -11.74 -5.42
CA LEU A 125 4.97 -10.33 -5.05
C LEU A 125 4.05 -9.60 -6.05
N CYS A 126 4.30 -9.76 -7.35
CA CYS A 126 3.49 -9.14 -8.41
C CYS A 126 2.02 -9.54 -8.29
N HIS A 127 1.74 -10.83 -8.07
CA HIS A 127 0.38 -11.33 -7.81
C HIS A 127 -0.29 -10.67 -6.60
N ARG A 128 0.46 -10.48 -5.50
CA ARG A 128 -0.09 -9.80 -4.31
C ARG A 128 -0.37 -8.33 -4.57
N CYS A 129 0.47 -7.65 -5.34
CA CYS A 129 0.24 -6.27 -5.75
C CYS A 129 -0.98 -6.14 -6.67
N VAL A 130 -1.16 -7.04 -7.64
CA VAL A 130 -2.37 -7.08 -8.49
C VAL A 130 -3.61 -7.31 -7.64
N ARG A 131 -3.57 -8.27 -6.71
CA ARG A 131 -4.69 -8.51 -5.77
C ARG A 131 -5.01 -7.30 -4.90
N LEU A 132 -3.97 -6.59 -4.43
CA LEU A 132 -4.14 -5.36 -3.68
C LEU A 132 -4.79 -4.28 -4.55
N ALA A 133 -4.26 -4.06 -5.75
CA ALA A 133 -4.82 -3.09 -6.67
C ALA A 133 -6.27 -3.43 -7.00
N LEU A 134 -6.60 -4.69 -7.25
CA LEU A 134 -7.97 -5.14 -7.51
C LEU A 134 -8.92 -4.93 -6.32
N ALA A 135 -8.42 -5.10 -5.10
CA ALA A 135 -9.16 -4.91 -3.85
C ALA A 135 -9.50 -3.45 -3.56
N GLU A 136 -8.54 -2.57 -3.86
CA GLU A 136 -8.56 -1.15 -3.47
C GLU A 136 -8.96 -0.23 -4.62
N ASP A 137 -8.84 -0.69 -5.87
CA ASP A 137 -9.24 0.08 -7.04
C ASP A 137 -10.77 0.13 -7.14
N ARG A 138 -11.28 1.28 -6.74
CA ARG A 138 -12.71 1.63 -6.75
C ARG A 138 -12.98 2.80 -7.70
N HIS A 139 -12.10 3.03 -8.68
CA HIS A 139 -12.22 4.12 -9.64
C HIS A 139 -13.29 3.85 -10.70
N ALA A 140 -13.90 4.92 -11.20
CA ALA A 140 -14.86 4.85 -12.32
C ALA A 140 -14.22 4.30 -13.61
N ASN A 141 -12.94 4.60 -13.82
CA ASN A 141 -12.10 3.99 -14.85
C ASN A 141 -11.14 3.01 -14.17
N PRO A 142 -11.49 1.71 -14.12
CA PRO A 142 -10.68 0.73 -13.41
C PRO A 142 -9.36 0.45 -14.13
N ILE A 143 -8.33 0.15 -13.35
CA ILE A 143 -7.06 -0.35 -13.85
C ILE A 143 -7.32 -1.68 -14.56
N ARG A 144 -6.80 -1.81 -15.78
CA ARG A 144 -6.75 -3.08 -16.52
C ARG A 144 -5.43 -3.79 -16.26
N PHE A 145 -5.48 -5.11 -16.21
CA PHE A 145 -4.35 -5.95 -15.85
C PHE A 145 -4.00 -6.90 -17.00
N ALA A 146 -2.71 -7.07 -17.27
CA ALA A 146 -2.23 -8.05 -18.23
C ALA A 146 -0.86 -8.61 -17.83
N PRO A 147 -0.53 -9.86 -18.18
CA PRO A 147 0.80 -10.41 -17.93
C PRO A 147 1.83 -9.79 -18.90
N LEU A 148 3.10 -9.70 -18.46
CA LEU A 148 4.21 -9.24 -19.31
C LEU A 148 4.41 -10.11 -20.57
N GLY A 149 4.01 -11.39 -20.53
CA GLY A 149 4.07 -12.30 -21.67
C GLY A 149 2.82 -12.28 -22.56
N GLY A 150 1.82 -11.46 -22.25
CA GLY A 150 0.55 -11.43 -22.98
C GLY A 150 0.56 -10.54 -24.21
N THR A 151 -0.42 -10.71 -25.09
CA THR A 151 -0.56 -9.93 -26.33
C THR A 151 -0.77 -8.45 -26.05
N ALA A 152 -1.56 -8.10 -25.02
CA ALA A 152 -1.81 -6.71 -24.61
C ALA A 152 -0.52 -5.95 -24.27
N PHE A 153 0.46 -6.60 -23.63
CA PHE A 153 1.75 -5.97 -23.34
C PHE A 153 2.52 -5.66 -24.62
N ARG A 154 2.44 -6.56 -25.60
CA ARG A 154 3.08 -6.39 -26.90
C ARG A 154 2.41 -5.30 -27.74
N GLU A 155 1.08 -5.22 -27.71
CA GLU A 155 0.32 -4.19 -28.41
C GLU A 155 0.52 -2.80 -27.78
N THR A 156 0.73 -2.73 -26.47
CA THR A 156 0.85 -1.46 -25.73
C THR A 156 2.27 -0.88 -25.74
N ILE A 157 3.30 -1.73 -25.76
CA ILE A 157 4.70 -1.30 -25.69
C ILE A 157 5.46 -1.86 -26.89
N ASP A 158 6.19 -1.00 -27.61
CA ASP A 158 7.03 -1.39 -28.73
C ASP A 158 8.17 -2.32 -28.31
N ALA A 159 8.63 -3.16 -29.23
CA ALA A 159 9.68 -4.15 -28.98
C ALA A 159 10.94 -3.53 -28.34
N ALA A 160 11.41 -2.38 -28.86
CA ALA A 160 12.58 -1.68 -28.33
C ALA A 160 12.40 -1.16 -26.90
N GLY A 161 11.15 -0.86 -26.49
CA GLY A 161 10.82 -0.47 -25.13
C GLY A 161 10.77 -1.65 -24.17
N ARG A 162 10.35 -2.84 -24.64
CA ARG A 162 10.25 -4.06 -23.82
C ARG A 162 11.61 -4.53 -23.32
N ASP A 163 12.64 -4.49 -24.15
CA ASP A 163 13.99 -4.98 -23.80
C ASP A 163 14.66 -4.19 -22.66
N GLN A 164 14.19 -2.96 -22.43
CA GLN A 164 14.72 -2.08 -21.38
C GLN A 164 13.94 -2.21 -20.06
N LEU A 165 12.82 -2.94 -20.05
CA LEU A 165 11.93 -3.02 -18.91
C LEU A 165 12.29 -4.20 -18.00
N PRO A 166 12.28 -4.00 -16.67
CA PRO A 166 12.56 -5.07 -15.72
C PRO A 166 11.38 -6.04 -15.62
N ASP A 167 11.68 -7.32 -15.34
CA ASP A 167 10.70 -8.36 -14.99
C ASP A 167 9.97 -8.05 -13.69
N SER A 168 9.04 -7.10 -13.71
CA SER A 168 8.39 -6.55 -12.53
C SER A 168 7.05 -5.91 -12.87
N ILE A 169 6.49 -5.12 -11.95
CA ILE A 169 5.25 -4.40 -12.22
C ILE A 169 5.56 -3.17 -13.08
N ILE A 170 4.80 -3.02 -14.16
CA ILE A 170 4.88 -1.90 -15.09
C ILE A 170 3.50 -1.26 -15.17
N VAL A 171 3.45 0.06 -15.14
CA VAL A 171 2.22 0.82 -15.29
C VAL A 171 2.33 1.69 -16.52
N VAL A 172 1.33 1.63 -17.39
CA VAL A 172 1.18 2.56 -18.51
C VAL A 172 0.01 3.46 -18.22
N THR A 173 0.30 4.75 -18.09
CA THR A 173 -0.72 5.77 -17.82
C THR A 173 -1.48 6.10 -19.11
N PRO A 174 -2.67 6.72 -19.02
CA PRO A 174 -3.47 7.01 -20.21
C PRO A 174 -2.83 8.00 -21.18
N ASP A 175 -1.88 8.81 -20.72
CA ASP A 175 -1.05 9.70 -21.54
C ASP A 175 0.19 9.00 -22.15
N GLY A 176 0.29 7.68 -22.02
CA GLY A 176 1.33 6.86 -22.64
C GLY A 176 2.65 6.79 -21.86
N GLN A 177 2.71 7.30 -20.62
CA GLN A 177 3.94 7.19 -19.83
C GLN A 177 4.12 5.77 -19.30
N ILE A 178 5.30 5.21 -19.56
CA ILE A 178 5.69 3.89 -19.07
C ILE A 178 6.45 4.06 -17.75
N LEU A 179 5.84 3.60 -16.67
CA LEU A 179 6.38 3.66 -15.32
C LEU A 179 6.78 2.26 -14.87
N SER A 180 7.96 2.14 -14.26
CA SER A 180 8.47 0.89 -13.70
C SER A 180 9.05 1.10 -12.30
N ARG A 181 9.40 0.01 -11.61
CA ARG A 181 10.07 0.04 -10.30
C ARG A 181 9.31 0.86 -9.25
N SER A 182 10.02 1.71 -8.50
CA SER A 182 9.44 2.61 -7.50
C SER A 182 8.43 3.59 -8.10
N SER A 183 8.61 4.01 -9.36
CA SER A 183 7.68 4.92 -10.04
C SER A 183 6.33 4.25 -10.28
N ALA A 184 6.33 2.98 -10.73
CA ALA A 184 5.10 2.20 -10.86
C ALA A 184 4.39 2.03 -9.51
N ALA A 185 5.14 1.71 -8.44
CA ALA A 185 4.56 1.56 -7.10
C ALA A 185 3.93 2.86 -6.57
N ILE A 186 4.59 4.01 -6.81
CA ILE A 186 4.09 5.34 -6.46
C ILE A 186 2.82 5.67 -7.25
N GLU A 187 2.79 5.36 -8.55
CA GLU A 187 1.63 5.64 -9.38
C GLU A 187 0.44 4.78 -9.00
N ILE A 188 0.64 3.48 -8.76
CA ILE A 188 -0.40 2.60 -8.21
C ILE A 188 -0.95 3.21 -6.92
N GLY A 189 -0.08 3.67 -6.02
CA GLY A 189 -0.54 4.29 -4.78
C GLY A 189 -1.35 5.59 -5.00
N ARG A 190 -1.05 6.38 -6.03
CA ARG A 190 -1.89 7.52 -6.43
C ARG A 190 -3.24 7.07 -6.99
N LEU A 191 -3.22 6.07 -7.86
CA LEU A 191 -4.37 5.52 -8.55
C LEU A 191 -5.34 4.80 -7.61
N LEU A 192 -4.89 4.22 -6.50
CA LEU A 192 -5.80 3.60 -5.53
C LEU A 192 -6.50 4.61 -4.61
N GLY A 193 -6.04 5.87 -4.60
CA GLY A 193 -6.64 6.92 -3.77
C GLY A 193 -6.54 6.65 -2.27
N GLY A 194 -7.38 7.34 -1.48
CA GLY A 194 -7.50 7.12 -0.03
C GLY A 194 -6.18 7.09 0.75
N TRP A 195 -5.97 6.03 1.53
CA TRP A 195 -4.74 5.79 2.29
C TRP A 195 -3.49 5.74 1.42
N TRP A 196 -3.58 5.14 0.25
CA TRP A 196 -2.44 4.95 -0.64
C TRP A 196 -1.93 6.27 -1.19
N ARG A 197 -2.85 7.20 -1.53
CA ARG A 197 -2.48 8.56 -1.95
C ARG A 197 -1.82 9.34 -0.82
N LEU A 198 -2.29 9.20 0.43
CA LEU A 198 -1.66 9.84 1.58
C LEU A 198 -0.26 9.28 1.83
N ALA A 199 -0.10 7.95 1.83
CA ALA A 199 1.19 7.28 2.02
C ALA A 199 2.20 7.72 0.95
N VAL A 200 1.79 7.77 -0.33
CA VAL A 200 2.62 8.30 -1.41
C VAL A 200 2.97 9.78 -1.21
N THR A 201 2.01 10.59 -0.76
CA THR A 201 2.23 12.02 -0.52
C THR A 201 3.24 12.23 0.61
N LEU A 202 3.16 11.44 1.68
CA LEU A 202 4.11 11.45 2.79
C LEU A 202 5.49 10.88 2.40
N ALA A 203 5.55 10.01 1.39
CA ALA A 203 6.80 9.49 0.84
C ALA A 203 7.48 10.43 -0.17
N ARG A 204 6.80 11.49 -0.65
CA ARG A 204 7.37 12.51 -1.56
C ARG A 204 8.70 13.14 -1.11
N PRO A 205 8.92 13.50 0.17
CA PRO A 205 10.20 14.05 0.60
C PRO A 205 11.36 13.04 0.55
N ILE A 206 11.10 11.75 0.37
CA ILE A 206 12.15 10.73 0.28
C ILE A 206 12.81 10.83 -1.10
N PRO A 207 14.15 10.99 -1.17
CA PRO A 207 14.85 11.14 -2.44
C PRO A 207 14.77 9.84 -3.26
N ARG A 208 14.59 9.98 -4.59
CA ARG A 208 14.42 8.86 -5.53
C ARG A 208 15.48 7.75 -5.43
N PRO A 209 16.78 8.03 -5.20
CA PRO A 209 17.78 6.97 -5.04
C PRO A 209 17.48 6.04 -3.87
N LEU A 210 16.87 6.56 -2.80
CA LEU A 210 16.55 5.79 -1.61
C LEU A 210 15.34 4.88 -1.83
N THR A 211 14.31 5.39 -2.50
CA THR A 211 13.13 4.58 -2.87
C THR A 211 13.50 3.50 -3.88
N ASP A 212 14.37 3.79 -4.85
CA ASP A 212 14.87 2.81 -5.81
C ASP A 212 15.82 1.79 -5.15
N LEU A 213 16.63 2.20 -4.16
CA LEU A 213 17.43 1.27 -3.36
C LEU A 213 16.55 0.28 -2.57
N GLY A 214 15.52 0.80 -1.89
CA GLY A 214 14.53 -0.03 -1.19
C GLY A 214 13.81 -0.99 -2.15
N TYR A 215 13.46 -0.50 -3.34
CA TYR A 215 12.88 -1.32 -4.38
C TYR A 215 13.83 -2.43 -4.84
N ARG A 216 15.11 -2.12 -5.12
CA ARG A 216 16.13 -3.10 -5.52
C ARG A 216 16.35 -4.17 -4.45
N PHE A 217 16.39 -3.76 -3.18
CA PHE A 217 16.47 -4.71 -2.07
C PHE A 217 15.25 -5.65 -2.07
N LEU A 218 14.03 -5.10 -2.10
CA LEU A 218 12.81 -5.90 -2.14
C LEU A 218 12.77 -6.84 -3.35
N ALA A 219 13.18 -6.36 -4.52
CA ALA A 219 13.27 -7.14 -5.75
C ALA A 219 14.25 -8.31 -5.61
N SER A 220 15.38 -8.13 -4.92
CA SER A 220 16.37 -9.19 -4.67
C SER A 220 15.85 -10.28 -3.73
N VAL A 221 15.03 -9.92 -2.74
CA VAL A 221 14.47 -10.88 -1.77
C VAL A 221 13.08 -11.39 -2.17
N ARG A 222 12.47 -10.88 -3.25
CA ARG A 222 11.06 -11.13 -3.59
C ARG A 222 10.71 -12.60 -3.71
N TYR A 223 11.54 -13.39 -4.38
CA TYR A 223 11.27 -14.82 -4.56
C TYR A 223 11.52 -15.62 -3.27
N ARG A 224 12.43 -15.14 -2.41
CA ARG A 224 12.69 -15.75 -1.10
C ARG A 224 11.55 -15.49 -0.11
N LEU A 225 10.98 -14.28 -0.12
CA LEU A 225 9.91 -13.88 0.80
C LEU A 225 8.49 -14.26 0.32
N PHE A 226 8.25 -14.18 -0.98
CA PHE A 226 6.91 -14.34 -1.55
C PHE A 226 6.74 -15.60 -2.42
N GLY A 227 7.85 -16.31 -2.69
CA GLY A 227 7.85 -17.49 -3.53
C GLY A 227 7.71 -17.19 -5.03
N ARG A 228 7.97 -18.21 -5.84
CA ARG A 228 7.55 -18.27 -7.24
C ARG A 228 6.15 -18.91 -7.32
N ARG A 229 5.35 -18.48 -8.29
CA ARG A 229 4.02 -19.03 -8.55
C ARG A 229 4.11 -19.91 -9.79
N SER A 230 4.09 -21.23 -9.59
CA SER A 230 3.93 -22.19 -10.68
C SER A 230 2.45 -22.31 -11.06
N GLU A 231 2.14 -21.93 -12.31
CA GLU A 231 1.03 -22.35 -13.19
C GLU A 231 -0.40 -22.51 -12.63
N SER A 232 -0.70 -21.94 -11.48
CA SER A 232 -2.07 -21.91 -10.97
C SER A 232 -2.75 -20.65 -11.50
N CYS A 233 -3.42 -20.80 -12.64
CA CYS A 233 -4.35 -19.80 -13.18
C CYS A 233 -5.35 -19.43 -12.06
N PRO A 234 -5.38 -18.16 -11.59
CA PRO A 234 -6.39 -17.78 -10.63
C PRO A 234 -7.75 -17.95 -11.30
N LEU A 235 -8.67 -18.67 -10.64
CA LEU A 235 -10.07 -18.71 -11.08
C LEU A 235 -10.65 -17.31 -10.85
N LEU A 236 -10.65 -16.47 -11.88
CA LEU A 236 -11.24 -15.14 -11.83
C LEU A 236 -12.78 -15.26 -11.82
N PRO A 237 -13.46 -14.62 -10.85
CA PRO A 237 -14.90 -14.43 -10.90
C PRO A 237 -15.30 -13.75 -12.23
N PRO A 238 -16.46 -14.07 -12.83
CA PRO A 238 -16.90 -13.50 -14.10
C PRO A 238 -16.85 -11.96 -14.12
N ALA A 239 -17.25 -11.31 -13.03
CA ALA A 239 -17.27 -9.85 -12.89
C ALA A 239 -15.88 -9.19 -12.98
N LEU A 240 -14.79 -9.94 -12.77
CA LEU A 240 -13.43 -9.40 -12.84
C LEU A 240 -12.75 -9.70 -14.17
N ARG A 241 -13.30 -10.59 -15.01
CA ARG A 241 -12.66 -10.99 -16.28
C ARG A 241 -12.51 -9.83 -17.25
N GLU A 242 -13.46 -8.90 -17.26
CA GLU A 242 -13.44 -7.72 -18.14
C GLU A 242 -12.25 -6.79 -17.86
N ARG A 243 -11.66 -6.89 -16.66
CA ARG A 243 -10.48 -6.10 -16.26
C ARG A 243 -9.16 -6.76 -16.63
N PHE A 244 -9.16 -8.01 -17.07
CA PHE A 244 -7.94 -8.77 -17.36
C PHE A 244 -7.86 -9.12 -18.83
N ASP A 245 -6.73 -8.80 -19.47
CA ASP A 245 -6.38 -9.37 -20.78
C ASP A 245 -5.34 -10.47 -20.58
N LEU A 246 -5.77 -11.72 -20.74
CA LEU A 246 -4.95 -12.92 -20.56
C LEU A 246 -4.63 -13.60 -21.90
N ARG A 247 -4.85 -12.92 -23.03
CA ARG A 247 -4.48 -13.45 -24.34
C ARG A 247 -2.96 -13.62 -24.41
N HIS A 248 -2.54 -14.79 -24.87
CA HIS A 248 -1.15 -15.08 -25.23
C HIS A 248 -1.17 -15.52 -26.70
N ASP A 249 -0.10 -15.20 -27.42
CA ASP A 249 0.07 -15.71 -28.79
C ASP A 249 0.21 -17.25 -28.71
N GLU A 250 -0.62 -17.97 -29.46
CA GLU A 250 -0.47 -19.42 -29.67
C GLU A 250 0.81 -19.76 -30.45
#